data_AF-A0A965C5R9-F1
#
_entry.id   AF-A0A965C5R9-F1
#
_cell.length_a   1.000
_cell.length_b   1.000
_cell.length_c   1.000
_cell.angle_alpha   90.00
_cell.angle_beta   90.00
_cell.angle_gamma   90.00
#
_symmetry.space_group_name_H-M   'P 1'
#
loop_
_entity.id
_entity.type
_entity.pdbx_description
1 polymer ?
#
loop_
_entity_poly.entity_id
_entity_poly.type
_entity_poly.pdbx_seq_one_letter_code
_entity_poly.pdbx_strand_id
1 'polypeptide(L)'
;ERDRHPEGSIIFATTNNALEKLGDMLMPHHRNRLIVVNMRNATQEEWIENFAYKANIHPSVISWTSEHPELFQSFTDLMDEKGEISQANRQSNRMIYIPGDVDRESFVTGRSLEAASDVIYALEGRVTDKVITSSLIGTIGAAAAQSLSTYLAMINDLPKLNDIKASPHTALVPTSTAAACMIVHRTLSIIERNWMDSWMDYLVRLPKTVQGMFAMTAKKENYHKRSVVMTNGKFQAWALANNYLTTNDKV
;
A
#
# COMPACT_ATOMS: atom_id res chain seq x y z
N GLU A 1 -3.06 22.86 37.78
CA GLU A 1 -3.40 22.01 36.62
C GLU A 1 -3.85 20.60 37.02
N ARG A 2 -3.24 19.96 38.02
CA ARG A 2 -3.63 18.61 38.46
C ARG A 2 -5.11 18.48 38.88
N ASP A 3 -5.71 19.52 39.44
CA ASP A 3 -7.12 19.49 39.87
C ASP A 3 -8.12 19.87 38.76
N ARG A 4 -7.66 20.16 37.53
CA ARG A 4 -8.56 20.49 36.40
C ARG A 4 -9.17 19.27 35.73
N HIS A 5 -8.64 18.08 35.97
CA HIS A 5 -9.09 16.84 35.35
C HIS A 5 -9.42 15.81 36.42
N PRO A 6 -10.40 14.91 36.18
CA PRO A 6 -10.69 13.79 37.07
C PRO A 6 -9.43 12.98 37.36
N GLU A 7 -9.33 12.46 38.59
CA GLU A 7 -8.22 11.60 38.99
C GLU A 7 -8.07 10.40 38.03
N GLY A 8 -6.83 10.08 37.64
CA GLY A 8 -6.53 9.04 36.66
C GLY A 8 -6.59 9.47 35.19
N SER A 9 -6.93 10.71 34.88
CA SER A 9 -6.92 11.21 33.49
C SER A 9 -5.53 11.22 32.86
N ILE A 10 -5.44 10.77 31.61
CA ILE A 10 -4.23 10.88 30.76
C ILE A 10 -4.48 11.96 29.70
N ILE A 11 -3.58 12.95 29.62
CA ILE A 11 -3.63 14.01 28.61
C ILE A 11 -2.71 13.61 27.46
N PHE A 12 -3.28 13.49 26.25
CA PHE A 12 -2.53 13.20 25.03
C PHE A 12 -2.79 14.28 23.98
N ALA A 13 -1.74 14.70 23.28
CA ALA A 13 -1.82 15.70 22.22
C ALA A 13 -0.86 15.33 21.08
N THR A 14 -1.19 15.77 19.86
CA THR A 14 -0.39 15.56 18.66
C THR A 14 -0.01 16.89 18.03
N THR A 15 1.19 16.97 17.48
CA THR A 15 1.68 18.13 16.73
C THR A 15 2.55 17.63 15.58
N ASN A 16 2.75 18.44 14.55
CA ASN A 16 3.68 18.09 13.47
C ASN A 16 5.12 18.05 13.98
N ASN A 17 5.97 17.32 13.25
CA ASN A 17 7.38 17.34 13.58
C ASN A 17 7.94 18.73 13.29
N ALA A 18 8.71 19.29 14.23
CA ALA A 18 9.35 20.60 14.10
C ALA A 18 10.11 20.78 12.77
N LEU A 19 10.73 19.69 12.31
CA LEU A 19 11.51 19.66 11.08
C LEU A 19 10.65 19.80 9.81
N GLU A 20 9.31 19.66 9.91
CA GLU A 20 8.38 19.88 8.80
C GLU A 20 8.19 21.37 8.46
N LYS A 21 8.63 22.28 9.35
CA LYS A 21 8.60 23.74 9.12
C LYS A 21 7.18 24.28 8.82
N LEU A 22 6.15 23.70 9.44
CA LEU A 22 4.73 24.07 9.25
C LEU A 22 4.25 25.22 10.13
N GLY A 23 5.10 25.74 11.02
CA GLY A 23 4.81 26.94 11.84
C GLY A 23 4.08 26.67 13.16
N ASP A 24 3.85 25.42 13.53
CA ASP A 24 3.15 24.97 14.74
C ASP A 24 4.09 24.61 15.90
N MET A 25 5.20 25.35 16.02
CA MET A 25 6.25 25.06 17.00
C MET A 25 5.84 25.39 18.44
N LEU A 26 5.90 24.40 19.33
CA LEU A 26 5.73 24.60 20.77
C LEU A 26 6.96 25.31 21.38
N MET A 27 6.70 26.39 22.14
CA MET A 27 7.74 27.11 22.88
C MET A 27 8.44 26.22 23.93
N PRO A 28 9.74 26.43 24.21
CA PRO A 28 10.50 25.56 25.13
C PRO A 28 9.88 25.37 26.52
N HIS A 29 9.34 26.44 27.10
CA HIS A 29 8.71 26.39 28.42
C HIS A 29 7.35 25.66 28.42
N HIS A 30 6.68 25.55 27.27
CA HIS A 30 5.52 24.67 27.12
C HIS A 30 5.95 23.20 27.03
N ARG A 31 7.05 22.91 26.33
CA ARG A 31 7.60 21.55 26.21
C ARG A 31 8.06 20.98 27.55
N ASN A 32 8.50 21.81 28.49
CA ASN A 32 8.85 21.40 29.87
C ASN A 32 7.68 20.85 30.70
N ARG A 33 6.46 20.81 30.14
CA ARG A 33 5.26 20.24 30.77
C ARG A 33 4.78 18.97 30.07
N LEU A 34 5.49 18.52 29.03
CA LEU A 34 5.07 17.44 28.14
C LEU A 34 6.17 16.37 28.07
N ILE A 35 5.75 15.12 27.90
CA ILE A 35 6.61 14.03 27.43
C ILE A 35 6.41 13.95 25.92
N VAL A 36 7.48 14.13 25.15
CA VAL A 36 7.42 14.11 23.68
C VAL A 36 8.00 12.80 23.16
N VAL A 37 7.23 12.10 22.36
CA VAL A 37 7.63 10.89 21.65
C VAL A 37 7.51 11.15 20.16
N ASN A 38 8.59 10.91 19.41
CA ASN A 38 8.58 11.02 17.96
C ASN A 38 8.02 9.73 17.36
N MET A 39 7.04 9.88 16.46
CA MET A 39 6.47 8.77 15.70
C MET A 39 7.21 8.67 14.36
N ARG A 40 7.47 7.43 13.91
CA ARG A 40 7.97 7.17 12.55
C ARG A 40 6.82 7.04 11.56
N ASN A 41 7.12 7.18 10.27
CA ASN A 41 6.21 6.78 9.20
C ASN A 41 5.94 5.27 9.26
N ALA A 42 4.74 4.86 8.81
CA ALA A 42 4.44 3.46 8.56
C ALA A 42 5.35 2.94 7.44
N THR A 43 5.70 1.64 7.46
CA THR A 43 6.33 1.00 6.31
C THR A 43 5.28 0.69 5.23
N GLN A 44 5.72 0.43 3.99
CA GLN A 44 4.82 -0.01 2.93
C GLN A 44 4.04 -1.26 3.34
N GLU A 45 4.70 -2.22 4.00
CA GLU A 45 4.12 -3.49 4.43
C GLU A 45 3.07 -3.23 5.50
N GLU A 46 3.38 -2.43 6.52
CA GLU A 46 2.41 -2.08 7.56
C GLU A 46 1.18 -1.39 6.99
N TRP A 47 1.35 -0.49 6.02
CA TRP A 47 0.22 0.19 5.38
C TRP A 47 -0.62 -0.79 4.54
N ILE A 48 0.02 -1.62 3.72
CA ILE A 48 -0.68 -2.62 2.89
C ILE A 48 -1.45 -3.61 3.78
N GLU A 49 -0.76 -4.17 4.79
CA GLU A 49 -1.24 -5.28 5.58
C GLU A 49 -2.28 -4.87 6.63
N ASN A 50 -2.07 -3.75 7.31
CA ASN A 50 -2.91 -3.34 8.42
C ASN A 50 -4.05 -2.41 7.98
N PHE A 51 -3.91 -1.74 6.83
CA PHE A 51 -4.89 -0.77 6.33
C PHE A 51 -5.44 -1.13 4.95
N ALA A 52 -4.60 -1.23 3.92
CA ALA A 52 -5.04 -1.22 2.52
C ALA A 52 -6.01 -2.36 2.17
N TYR A 53 -5.73 -3.58 2.63
CA TYR A 53 -6.64 -4.71 2.42
C TYR A 53 -7.98 -4.54 3.12
N LYS A 54 -8.00 -3.94 4.31
CA LYS A 54 -9.24 -3.71 5.07
C LYS A 54 -10.07 -2.59 4.45
N ALA A 55 -9.41 -1.54 3.98
CA ALA A 55 -10.03 -0.40 3.29
C ALA A 55 -10.45 -0.72 1.85
N ASN A 56 -10.19 -1.93 1.35
CA ASN A 56 -10.48 -2.34 -0.03
C ASN A 56 -9.85 -1.38 -1.06
N ILE A 57 -8.58 -1.03 -0.84
CA ILE A 57 -7.79 -0.23 -1.77
C ILE A 57 -7.67 -0.95 -3.13
N HIS A 58 -7.68 -0.16 -4.20
CA HIS A 58 -7.57 -0.65 -5.57
C HIS A 58 -6.36 -1.57 -5.72
N PRO A 59 -6.50 -2.77 -6.30
CA PRO A 59 -5.40 -3.73 -6.39
C PRO A 59 -4.16 -3.20 -7.09
N SER A 60 -4.35 -2.39 -8.14
CA SER A 60 -3.23 -1.80 -8.86
C SER A 60 -2.44 -0.82 -7.97
N VAL A 61 -3.11 -0.12 -7.06
CA VAL A 61 -2.45 0.77 -6.08
C VAL A 61 -1.71 -0.05 -5.04
N ILE A 62 -2.32 -1.12 -4.50
CA ILE A 62 -1.64 -2.02 -3.55
C ILE A 62 -0.39 -2.62 -4.19
N SER A 63 -0.52 -3.15 -5.40
CA SER A 63 0.57 -3.80 -6.11
C SER A 63 1.68 -2.82 -6.46
N TRP A 64 1.33 -1.66 -7.01
CA TRP A 64 2.30 -0.60 -7.27
C TRP A 64 3.04 -0.21 -6.00
N THR A 65 2.29 -0.01 -4.91
CA THR A 65 2.86 0.34 -3.61
C THR A 65 3.82 -0.73 -3.10
N SER A 66 3.51 -2.02 -3.30
CA SER A 66 4.35 -3.12 -2.83
C SER A 66 5.74 -3.17 -3.50
N GLU A 67 5.85 -2.62 -4.71
CA GLU A 67 7.08 -2.57 -5.50
C GLU A 67 7.87 -1.27 -5.30
N HIS A 68 7.30 -0.27 -4.62
CA HIS A 68 7.87 1.06 -4.49
C HIS A 68 7.96 1.48 -3.00
N PRO A 69 8.85 0.85 -2.21
CA PRO A 69 9.02 1.17 -0.79
C PRO A 69 9.42 2.63 -0.52
N GLU A 70 10.04 3.29 -1.50
CA GLU A 70 10.41 4.70 -1.43
C GLU A 70 9.21 5.64 -1.26
N LEU A 71 7.98 5.20 -1.55
CA LEU A 71 6.76 5.98 -1.32
C LEU A 71 6.51 6.27 0.17
N PHE A 72 7.07 5.46 1.07
CA PHE A 72 6.93 5.58 2.52
C PHE A 72 8.17 6.17 3.21
N GLN A 73 9.18 6.55 2.44
CA GLN A 73 10.38 7.19 2.95
C GLN A 73 10.04 8.50 3.68
N SER A 74 10.69 8.75 4.81
CA SER A 74 10.58 10.04 5.50
C SER A 74 11.54 11.04 4.89
N PHE A 75 11.16 12.32 4.83
CA PHE A 75 12.09 13.38 4.45
C PHE A 75 13.28 13.48 5.41
N THR A 76 13.14 13.00 6.66
CA THR A 76 14.22 12.93 7.64
C THR A 76 15.34 11.99 7.20
N ASP A 77 15.02 10.97 6.39
CA ASP A 77 16.00 10.02 5.87
C ASP A 77 16.87 10.63 4.75
N LEU A 78 16.44 11.79 4.24
CA LEU A 78 17.13 12.57 3.20
C LEU A 78 17.95 13.73 3.79
N MET A 79 17.89 13.93 5.11
CA MET A 79 18.64 14.97 5.80
C MET A 79 20.09 14.58 6.02
N ASP A 80 20.99 15.56 5.93
CA ASP A 80 22.38 15.41 6.35
C ASP A 80 22.54 15.55 7.88
N GLU A 81 23.77 15.43 8.37
CA GLU A 81 24.11 15.57 9.80
C GLU A 81 23.73 16.95 10.39
N LYS A 82 23.49 17.95 9.54
CA LYS A 82 23.10 19.31 9.92
C LYS A 82 21.59 19.51 9.89
N GLY A 83 20.81 18.48 9.52
CA GLY A 83 19.36 18.56 9.40
C GLY A 83 18.88 19.28 8.13
N GLU A 84 19.76 19.44 7.14
CA GLU A 84 19.43 20.08 5.86
C GLU A 84 19.28 19.02 4.75
N ILE A 85 18.45 19.30 3.75
CA ILE A 85 18.23 18.40 2.61
C ILE A 85 18.86 19.02 1.38
N SER A 86 19.97 18.42 0.93
CA SER A 86 20.69 18.82 -0.29
C SER A 86 19.81 18.75 -1.53
N GLN A 87 20.10 19.54 -2.55
CA GLN A 87 19.32 19.51 -3.81
C GLN A 87 19.31 18.12 -4.46
N ALA A 88 20.43 17.39 -4.40
CA ALA A 88 20.51 16.02 -4.91
C ALA A 88 19.56 15.07 -4.13
N ASN A 89 19.53 15.18 -2.81
CA ASN A 89 18.62 14.38 -1.97
C ASN A 89 17.16 14.78 -2.17
N ARG A 90 16.87 16.06 -2.47
CA ARG A 90 15.51 16.45 -2.86
C ARG A 90 15.11 15.74 -4.15
N GLN A 91 16.00 15.66 -5.13
CA GLN A 91 15.69 15.07 -6.42
C GLN A 91 15.64 13.53 -6.40
N SER A 92 16.27 12.87 -5.43
CA SER A 92 16.32 11.40 -5.35
C SER A 92 14.93 10.77 -5.20
N ASN A 93 14.01 11.46 -4.52
CA ASN A 93 12.63 11.02 -4.37
C ASN A 93 11.68 12.21 -4.52
N ARG A 94 11.06 12.34 -5.69
CA ARG A 94 10.08 13.40 -6.01
C ARG A 94 8.65 13.10 -5.58
N MET A 95 8.41 11.94 -4.95
CA MET A 95 7.06 11.46 -4.64
C MET A 95 6.64 11.77 -3.20
N ILE A 96 7.57 11.98 -2.28
CA ILE A 96 7.26 12.24 -0.87
C ILE A 96 7.18 13.73 -0.54
N TYR A 97 6.69 14.06 0.66
CA TYR A 97 6.78 15.42 1.19
C TYR A 97 8.24 15.81 1.44
N ILE A 98 8.63 17.04 1.10
CA ILE A 98 9.92 17.62 1.48
C ILE A 98 9.70 19.06 1.97
N PRO A 99 10.09 19.39 3.22
CA PRO A 99 9.93 20.73 3.77
C PRO A 99 10.61 21.82 2.93
N GLY A 100 9.85 22.87 2.61
CA GLY A 100 10.32 24.03 1.85
C GLY A 100 10.59 23.78 0.37
N ASP A 101 10.24 22.61 -0.17
CA ASP A 101 10.29 22.35 -1.62
C ASP A 101 9.02 22.89 -2.29
N VAL A 102 9.08 24.13 -2.77
CA VAL A 102 7.92 24.85 -3.36
C VAL A 102 7.48 24.29 -4.72
N ASP A 103 8.33 23.50 -5.39
CA ASP A 103 8.00 22.89 -6.68
C ASP A 103 7.11 21.64 -6.55
N ARG A 104 6.83 21.20 -5.31
CA ARG A 104 5.96 20.06 -5.00
C ARG A 104 4.58 20.53 -4.56
N GLU A 105 3.67 20.62 -5.51
CA GLU A 105 2.27 20.97 -5.24
C GLU A 105 1.52 19.85 -4.48
N SER A 106 1.87 18.58 -4.72
CA SER A 106 1.26 17.41 -4.08
C SER A 106 2.26 16.25 -3.98
N PHE A 107 1.97 15.31 -3.09
CA PHE A 107 2.87 14.21 -2.72
C PHE A 107 2.10 13.01 -2.16
N VAL A 108 2.81 11.89 -2.06
CA VAL A 108 2.30 10.61 -1.59
C VAL A 108 2.25 10.57 -0.06
N THR A 109 1.10 10.13 0.44
CA THR A 109 0.81 9.79 1.83
C THR A 109 -0.13 8.60 1.81
N GLY A 110 -0.26 7.87 2.93
CA GLY A 110 -1.24 6.78 3.02
C GLY A 110 -2.68 7.23 2.69
N ARG A 111 -3.03 8.49 2.97
CA ARG A 111 -4.34 9.07 2.63
C ARG A 111 -4.49 9.38 1.14
N SER A 112 -3.44 9.93 0.51
CA SER A 112 -3.49 10.21 -0.93
C SER A 112 -3.44 8.94 -1.78
N LEU A 113 -2.85 7.85 -1.28
CA LEU A 113 -2.95 6.52 -1.90
C LEU A 113 -4.38 5.96 -1.85
N GLU A 114 -5.10 6.16 -0.75
CA GLU A 114 -6.53 5.82 -0.65
C GLU A 114 -7.36 6.63 -1.65
N ALA A 115 -7.15 7.96 -1.70
CA ALA A 115 -7.83 8.81 -2.68
C ALA A 115 -7.48 8.43 -4.14
N ALA A 116 -6.23 8.05 -4.43
CA ALA A 116 -5.83 7.58 -5.75
C ALA A 116 -6.54 6.27 -6.12
N SER A 117 -6.77 5.38 -5.14
CA SER A 117 -7.59 4.18 -5.32
C SER A 117 -9.03 4.53 -5.70
N ASP A 118 -9.65 5.50 -5.02
CA ASP A 118 -11.00 5.96 -5.34
C ASP A 118 -11.09 6.55 -6.76
N VAL A 119 -10.09 7.34 -7.16
CA VAL A 119 -9.98 7.88 -8.52
C VAL A 119 -9.98 6.74 -9.55
N ILE A 120 -9.17 5.70 -9.35
CA ILE A 120 -9.09 4.58 -10.29
C ILE A 120 -10.41 3.82 -10.31
N TYR A 121 -10.99 3.45 -9.16
CA TYR A 121 -12.30 2.79 -9.11
C TYR A 121 -13.40 3.58 -9.82
N ALA A 122 -13.39 4.90 -9.67
CA ALA A 122 -14.42 5.76 -10.24
C ALA A 122 -14.28 5.94 -11.76
N LEU A 123 -13.06 5.88 -12.30
CA LEU A 123 -12.76 6.32 -13.66
C LEU A 123 -12.32 5.20 -14.61
N GLU A 124 -11.76 4.11 -14.09
CA GLU A 124 -11.28 2.98 -14.89
C GLU A 124 -12.40 2.41 -15.77
N GLY A 125 -12.12 2.24 -17.07
CA GLY A 125 -13.08 1.76 -18.07
C GLY A 125 -14.19 2.75 -18.44
N ARG A 126 -14.22 3.97 -17.86
CA ARG A 126 -15.23 5.01 -18.13
C ARG A 126 -14.66 6.22 -18.85
N VAL A 127 -13.37 6.51 -18.64
CA VAL A 127 -12.68 7.66 -19.25
C VAL A 127 -11.34 7.22 -19.84
N THR A 128 -10.68 8.13 -20.57
CA THR A 128 -9.36 7.87 -21.14
C THR A 128 -8.27 7.89 -20.05
N ASP A 129 -7.19 7.15 -20.27
CA ASP A 129 -6.04 7.10 -19.37
C ASP A 129 -5.49 8.49 -19.05
N LYS A 130 -5.52 9.40 -20.04
CA LYS A 130 -5.11 10.80 -19.84
C LYS A 130 -5.91 11.51 -18.75
N VAL A 131 -7.22 11.26 -18.65
CA VAL A 131 -8.09 11.85 -17.62
C VAL A 131 -7.79 11.23 -16.25
N ILE A 132 -7.54 9.92 -16.20
CA ILE A 132 -7.13 9.23 -14.97
C ILE A 132 -5.79 9.80 -14.47
N THR A 133 -4.76 9.85 -15.32
CA THR A 133 -3.46 10.42 -14.97
C THR A 133 -3.59 11.86 -14.51
N SER A 134 -4.39 12.70 -15.18
CA SER A 134 -4.59 14.09 -14.77
C SER A 134 -5.22 14.21 -13.38
N SER A 135 -6.19 13.33 -13.06
CA SER A 135 -6.82 13.26 -11.74
C SER A 135 -5.83 12.79 -10.67
N LEU A 136 -4.98 11.82 -11.01
CA LEU A 136 -3.93 11.33 -10.12
C LEU A 136 -2.85 12.39 -9.85
N ILE A 137 -2.49 13.23 -10.83
CA ILE A 137 -1.50 14.32 -10.65
C ILE A 137 -1.93 15.24 -9.50
N GLY A 138 -3.20 15.64 -9.45
CA GLY A 138 -3.73 16.47 -8.36
C GLY A 138 -3.82 15.74 -7.01
N THR A 139 -3.89 14.41 -7.03
CA THR A 139 -4.11 13.59 -5.83
C THR A 139 -2.81 13.18 -5.13
N ILE A 140 -1.83 12.68 -5.90
CA ILE A 140 -0.56 12.11 -5.40
C ILE A 140 0.68 12.83 -5.91
N GLY A 141 0.51 13.90 -6.70
CA GLY A 141 1.61 14.64 -7.32
C GLY A 141 2.06 14.04 -8.66
N ALA A 142 2.70 14.87 -9.48
CA ALA A 142 3.01 14.52 -10.87
C ALA A 142 3.97 13.33 -11.03
N ALA A 143 5.01 13.26 -10.19
CA ALA A 143 6.00 12.18 -10.27
C ALA A 143 5.36 10.82 -9.95
N ALA A 144 4.56 10.75 -8.88
CA ALA A 144 3.87 9.53 -8.46
C ALA A 144 2.79 9.13 -9.47
N ALA A 145 1.99 10.09 -9.95
CA ALA A 145 0.95 9.85 -10.95
C ALA A 145 1.52 9.30 -12.26
N GLN A 146 2.67 9.80 -12.72
CA GLN A 146 3.34 9.27 -13.90
C GLN A 146 3.86 7.85 -13.67
N SER A 147 4.48 7.59 -12.50
CA SER A 147 4.94 6.25 -12.12
C SER A 147 3.78 5.24 -12.11
N LEU A 148 2.69 5.57 -11.41
CA LEU A 148 1.50 4.73 -11.34
C LEU A 148 0.83 4.55 -12.70
N SER A 149 0.78 5.58 -13.55
CA SER A 149 0.20 5.46 -14.90
C SER A 149 1.03 4.54 -15.79
N THR A 150 2.35 4.63 -15.74
CA THR A 150 3.25 3.70 -16.44
C THR A 150 3.04 2.27 -15.94
N TYR A 151 2.92 2.10 -14.62
CA TYR A 151 2.63 0.80 -14.01
C TYR A 151 1.29 0.24 -14.52
N LEU A 152 0.22 1.02 -14.52
CA LEU A 152 -1.10 0.66 -15.09
C LEU A 152 -1.02 0.25 -16.56
N ALA A 153 -0.21 0.95 -17.37
CA ALA A 153 -0.02 0.58 -18.77
C ALA A 153 0.68 -0.77 -18.94
N MET A 154 1.70 -1.07 -18.12
CA MET A 154 2.38 -2.37 -18.13
C MET A 154 1.47 -3.53 -17.71
N ILE A 155 0.41 -3.24 -16.96
CA ILE A 155 -0.54 -4.22 -16.43
C ILE A 155 -1.60 -4.62 -17.44
N ASN A 156 -1.83 -3.82 -18.48
CA ASN A 156 -2.83 -4.15 -19.50
C ASN A 156 -2.52 -5.46 -20.26
N ASP A 157 -1.29 -5.95 -20.18
CA ASP A 157 -0.86 -7.25 -20.71
C ASP A 157 -1.15 -8.44 -19.77
N LEU A 158 -1.76 -8.22 -18.60
CA LEU A 158 -2.14 -9.30 -17.68
C LEU A 158 -3.31 -10.14 -18.22
N PRO A 159 -3.37 -11.45 -17.87
CA PRO A 159 -4.53 -12.28 -18.17
C PRO A 159 -5.81 -11.63 -17.66
N LYS A 160 -6.85 -11.62 -18.49
CA LYS A 160 -8.15 -11.10 -18.09
C LYS A 160 -8.73 -12.00 -17.01
N LEU A 161 -9.45 -11.39 -16.06
CA LEU A 161 -10.10 -12.15 -14.98
C LEU A 161 -11.01 -13.25 -15.54
N ASN A 162 -11.72 -12.97 -16.62
CA ASN A 162 -12.61 -13.95 -17.26
C ASN A 162 -11.86 -15.18 -17.78
N ASP A 163 -10.63 -15.01 -18.26
CA ASP A 163 -9.80 -16.12 -18.75
C ASP A 163 -9.39 -17.03 -17.58
N ILE A 164 -9.05 -16.44 -16.42
CA ILE A 164 -8.75 -17.19 -15.19
C ILE A 164 -9.98 -17.96 -14.71
N LYS A 165 -11.17 -17.34 -14.77
CA LYS A 165 -12.43 -17.98 -14.33
C LYS A 165 -12.83 -19.14 -15.25
N ALA A 166 -12.77 -18.93 -16.56
CA ALA A 166 -13.26 -19.88 -17.56
C ALA A 166 -12.24 -20.98 -17.89
N SER A 167 -10.95 -20.63 -17.95
CA SER A 167 -9.89 -21.50 -18.47
C SER A 167 -8.61 -21.42 -17.62
N PRO A 168 -8.66 -21.75 -16.31
CA PRO A 168 -7.56 -21.53 -15.37
C PRO A 168 -6.26 -22.28 -15.71
N HIS A 169 -6.33 -23.36 -16.50
CA HIS A 169 -5.16 -24.14 -16.91
C HIS A 169 -4.46 -23.59 -18.16
N THR A 170 -5.15 -22.80 -18.99
CA THR A 170 -4.61 -22.26 -20.24
C THR A 170 -4.51 -20.74 -20.24
N ALA A 171 -5.10 -20.06 -19.25
CA ALA A 171 -4.92 -18.63 -19.02
C ALA A 171 -3.43 -18.27 -18.97
N LEU A 172 -3.09 -17.12 -19.54
CA LEU A 172 -1.72 -16.64 -19.64
C LEU A 172 -1.11 -16.50 -18.24
N VAL A 173 0.07 -17.08 -18.03
CA VAL A 173 0.84 -16.91 -16.79
C VAL A 173 1.89 -15.85 -17.05
N PRO A 174 1.93 -14.75 -16.28
CA PRO A 174 2.94 -13.73 -16.47
C PRO A 174 4.35 -14.27 -16.23
N THR A 175 5.31 -13.71 -16.96
CA THR A 175 6.73 -14.07 -16.85
C THR A 175 7.45 -13.28 -15.76
N SER A 176 6.98 -12.08 -15.41
CA SER A 176 7.58 -11.26 -14.36
C SER A 176 6.93 -11.50 -13.00
N THR A 177 7.74 -11.45 -11.93
CA THR A 177 7.26 -11.62 -10.55
C THR A 177 6.28 -10.52 -10.15
N ALA A 178 6.56 -9.27 -10.55
CA ALA A 178 5.67 -8.11 -10.38
C ALA A 178 4.27 -8.39 -10.92
N ALA A 179 4.18 -8.81 -12.18
CA ALA A 179 2.92 -9.17 -12.84
C ALA A 179 2.19 -10.34 -12.15
N ALA A 180 2.93 -11.31 -11.58
CA ALA A 180 2.31 -12.38 -10.82
C ALA A 180 1.76 -11.90 -9.46
N CYS A 181 2.49 -11.03 -8.75
CA CYS A 181 2.03 -10.41 -7.50
C CYS A 181 0.77 -9.58 -7.72
N MET A 182 0.72 -8.81 -8.81
CA MET A 182 -0.45 -8.06 -9.25
C MET A 182 -1.70 -8.90 -9.37
N ILE A 183 -1.60 -10.05 -10.05
CA ILE A 183 -2.74 -10.96 -10.21
C ILE A 183 -3.20 -11.44 -8.84
N VAL A 184 -2.27 -11.76 -7.94
CA VAL A 184 -2.63 -12.15 -6.57
C VAL A 184 -3.34 -11.03 -5.83
N HIS A 185 -2.82 -9.79 -5.82
CA HIS A 185 -3.48 -8.66 -5.16
C HIS A 185 -4.85 -8.36 -5.79
N ARG A 186 -4.94 -8.38 -7.13
CA ARG A 186 -6.19 -8.21 -7.87
C ARG A 186 -7.20 -9.27 -7.48
N THR A 187 -6.79 -10.53 -7.46
CA THR A 187 -7.64 -11.63 -7.03
C THR A 187 -8.05 -11.46 -5.57
N LEU A 188 -7.15 -11.13 -4.64
CA LEU A 188 -7.51 -10.91 -3.23
C LEU A 188 -8.61 -9.84 -3.07
N SER A 189 -8.58 -8.73 -3.80
CA SER A 189 -9.65 -7.72 -3.67
C SER A 189 -10.98 -8.20 -4.27
N ILE A 190 -10.97 -9.01 -5.33
CA ILE A 190 -12.21 -9.35 -6.08
C ILE A 190 -12.67 -10.81 -5.93
N ILE A 191 -11.97 -11.65 -5.16
CA ILE A 191 -12.27 -13.08 -5.01
C ILE A 191 -13.70 -13.31 -4.50
N GLU A 192 -14.37 -14.32 -5.05
CA GLU A 192 -15.73 -14.72 -4.68
C GLU A 192 -15.82 -16.25 -4.66
N ARG A 193 -16.81 -16.77 -3.91
CA ARG A 193 -16.97 -18.20 -3.68
C ARG A 193 -17.19 -19.01 -4.96
N ASN A 194 -17.92 -18.45 -5.92
CA ASN A 194 -18.30 -19.09 -7.19
C ASN A 194 -17.12 -19.37 -8.15
N TRP A 195 -15.96 -18.72 -7.98
CA TRP A 195 -14.80 -18.94 -8.86
C TRP A 195 -13.49 -19.24 -8.11
N MET A 196 -13.58 -19.48 -6.80
CA MET A 196 -12.42 -19.78 -5.95
C MET A 196 -11.68 -21.05 -6.38
N ASP A 197 -12.39 -22.08 -6.86
CA ASP A 197 -11.75 -23.30 -7.34
C ASP A 197 -10.91 -23.06 -8.60
N SER A 198 -11.45 -22.30 -9.57
CA SER A 198 -10.70 -21.90 -10.77
C SER A 198 -9.48 -21.07 -10.40
N TRP A 199 -9.60 -20.18 -9.39
CA TRP A 199 -8.44 -19.44 -8.89
C TRP A 199 -7.36 -20.37 -8.33
N MET A 200 -7.72 -21.37 -7.52
CA MET A 200 -6.74 -22.31 -6.97
C MET A 200 -6.04 -23.12 -8.07
N ASP A 201 -6.76 -23.52 -9.11
CA ASP A 201 -6.19 -24.21 -10.28
C ASP A 201 -5.20 -23.33 -11.05
N TYR A 202 -5.43 -22.02 -11.07
CA TYR A 202 -4.51 -21.05 -11.66
C TYR A 202 -3.33 -20.72 -10.72
N LEU A 203 -3.59 -20.50 -9.43
CA LEU A 203 -2.61 -20.08 -8.41
C LEU A 203 -1.41 -21.04 -8.34
N VAL A 204 -1.66 -22.35 -8.44
CA VAL A 204 -0.60 -23.37 -8.38
C VAL A 204 0.40 -23.29 -9.54
N ARG A 205 0.06 -22.57 -10.62
CA ARG A 205 0.93 -22.31 -11.78
C ARG A 205 1.85 -21.10 -11.58
N LEU A 206 1.59 -20.25 -10.58
CA LEU A 206 2.42 -19.09 -10.25
C LEU A 206 3.67 -19.49 -9.45
N PRO A 207 4.71 -18.65 -9.37
CA PRO A 207 5.87 -18.91 -8.52
C PRO A 207 5.49 -19.17 -7.06
N LYS A 208 6.21 -20.07 -6.37
CA LYS A 208 5.89 -20.47 -4.99
C LYS A 208 5.87 -19.31 -3.99
N THR A 209 6.75 -18.31 -4.17
CA THR A 209 6.78 -17.08 -3.37
C THR A 209 5.46 -16.31 -3.46
N VAL A 210 4.91 -16.19 -4.67
CA VAL A 210 3.65 -15.51 -4.97
C VAL A 210 2.45 -16.31 -4.43
N GLN A 211 2.50 -17.65 -4.50
CA GLN A 211 1.50 -18.51 -3.85
C GLN A 211 1.49 -18.30 -2.32
N GLY A 212 2.68 -18.23 -1.70
CA GLY A 212 2.85 -17.92 -0.29
C GLY A 212 2.23 -16.57 0.07
N MET A 213 2.48 -15.53 -0.72
CA MET A 213 1.91 -14.20 -0.53
C MET A 213 0.37 -14.21 -0.50
N PHE A 214 -0.27 -14.93 -1.44
CA PHE A 214 -1.72 -15.10 -1.43
C PHE A 214 -2.19 -15.76 -0.13
N ALA A 215 -1.58 -16.87 0.24
CA ALA A 215 -2.00 -17.66 1.40
C ALA A 215 -1.80 -16.91 2.72
N MET A 216 -0.66 -16.24 2.88
CA MET A 216 -0.35 -15.44 4.07
C MET A 216 -1.34 -14.29 4.22
N THR A 217 -1.67 -13.59 3.13
CA THR A 217 -2.65 -12.51 3.16
C THR A 217 -4.07 -13.04 3.44
N ALA A 218 -4.47 -14.12 2.79
CA ALA A 218 -5.81 -14.69 2.93
C ALA A 218 -6.10 -15.27 4.32
N LYS A 219 -5.06 -15.69 5.07
CA LYS A 219 -5.20 -16.21 6.44
C LYS A 219 -5.44 -15.10 7.48
N LYS A 220 -5.04 -13.86 7.20
CA LYS A 220 -5.10 -12.75 8.16
C LYS A 220 -6.54 -12.48 8.60
N GLU A 221 -6.73 -12.23 9.89
CA GLU A 221 -8.05 -12.02 10.49
C GLU A 221 -8.75 -10.77 9.95
N ASN A 222 -7.98 -9.74 9.58
CA ASN A 222 -8.47 -8.46 9.08
C ASN A 222 -8.77 -8.43 7.57
N TYR A 223 -8.53 -9.52 6.84
CA TYR A 223 -8.81 -9.58 5.40
C TYR A 223 -10.31 -9.70 5.14
N HIS A 224 -10.88 -8.74 4.42
CA HIS A 224 -12.33 -8.57 4.23
C HIS A 224 -13.02 -9.76 3.53
N LYS A 225 -12.29 -10.59 2.77
CA LYS A 225 -12.80 -11.80 2.08
C LYS A 225 -12.24 -13.11 2.64
N ARG A 226 -11.72 -13.10 3.88
CA ARG A 226 -11.14 -14.26 4.56
C ARG A 226 -12.04 -15.50 4.53
N SER A 227 -13.33 -15.35 4.82
CA SER A 227 -14.27 -16.47 4.88
C SER A 227 -14.44 -17.18 3.54
N VAL A 228 -14.30 -16.45 2.43
CA VAL A 228 -14.39 -17.01 1.07
C VAL A 228 -13.23 -17.97 0.82
N VAL A 229 -12.01 -17.56 1.17
CA VAL A 229 -10.79 -18.35 0.93
C VAL A 229 -10.65 -19.51 1.91
N MET A 230 -10.83 -19.24 3.22
CA MET A 230 -10.59 -20.23 4.28
C MET A 230 -11.59 -21.40 4.28
N THR A 231 -12.77 -21.23 3.67
CA THR A 231 -13.79 -22.28 3.56
C THR A 231 -13.69 -23.09 2.26
N ASN A 232 -12.71 -22.81 1.40
CA ASN A 232 -12.53 -23.51 0.14
C ASN A 232 -11.68 -24.79 0.30
N GLY A 233 -12.18 -25.91 -0.21
CA GLY A 233 -11.51 -27.22 -0.08
C GLY A 233 -10.17 -27.31 -0.80
N LYS A 234 -10.04 -26.72 -2.01
CA LYS A 234 -8.77 -26.71 -2.76
C LYS A 234 -7.70 -25.88 -2.05
N PHE A 235 -8.08 -24.74 -1.46
CA PHE A 235 -7.18 -23.94 -0.65
C PHE A 235 -6.69 -24.69 0.58
N GLN A 236 -7.58 -25.39 1.30
CA GLN A 236 -7.21 -26.20 2.46
C GLN A 236 -6.25 -27.34 2.08
N ALA A 237 -6.53 -28.06 0.99
CA ALA A 237 -5.65 -29.11 0.48
C ALA A 237 -4.27 -28.57 0.08
N TRP A 238 -4.24 -27.43 -0.62
CA TRP A 238 -2.99 -26.75 -0.96
C TRP A 238 -2.22 -26.31 0.29
N ALA A 239 -2.89 -25.73 1.29
CA ALA A 239 -2.26 -25.24 2.52
C ALA A 239 -1.64 -26.39 3.34
N LEU A 240 -2.30 -27.55 3.40
CA LEU A 240 -1.76 -28.76 4.02
C LEU A 240 -0.50 -29.25 3.29
N ALA A 241 -0.52 -29.28 1.96
CA ALA A 241 0.61 -29.72 1.14
C ALA A 241 1.80 -28.74 1.16
N ASN A 242 1.55 -27.45 1.42
CA ASN A 242 2.56 -26.38 1.34
C ASN A 242 2.77 -25.69 2.70
N ASN A 243 2.61 -26.43 3.80
CA ASN A 243 2.61 -25.85 5.14
C ASN A 243 3.90 -25.05 5.46
N TYR A 244 5.03 -25.49 4.89
CA TYR A 244 6.34 -24.82 4.98
C TYR A 244 6.36 -23.40 4.38
N LEU A 245 5.54 -23.10 3.37
CA LEU A 245 5.46 -21.75 2.76
C LEU A 245 4.62 -20.77 3.58
N THR A 246 3.89 -21.26 4.58
CA THR A 246 2.96 -20.45 5.38
C THR A 246 3.31 -20.40 6.86
N THR A 247 4.41 -21.05 7.23
CA THR A 247 4.98 -20.94 8.57
C THR A 247 6.05 -19.86 8.46
N ASN A 248 5.84 -18.71 9.11
CA ASN A 248 6.92 -17.72 9.23
C ASN A 248 8.11 -18.44 9.86
N ASP A 249 9.24 -18.51 9.15
CA ASP A 249 10.51 -18.80 9.78
C ASP A 249 10.68 -17.78 10.90
N LYS A 250 10.54 -18.26 12.14
CA LYS A 250 10.86 -17.47 13.32
C LYS A 250 12.38 -17.33 13.35
N VAL A 251 12.87 -16.21 12.83
CA VAL A 251 14.19 -15.67 13.17
C VAL A 251 13.97 -14.49 14.10
#